data_AF-A0A1Y5F3X1-F1
#
_entry.id   AF-A0A1Y5F3X1-F1
#
_cell.length_a   1.000
_cell.length_b   1.000
_cell.length_c   1.000
_cell.angle_alpha   90.00
_cell.angle_beta   90.00
_cell.angle_gamma   90.00
#
_symmetry.space_group_name_H-M   'P 1'
#
loop_
_entity.id
_entity.type
_entity.pdbx_description
1 polymer ?
#
loop_
_entity_poly.entity_id
_entity_poly.type
_entity_poly.pdbx_seq_one_letter_code
_entity_poly.pdbx_strand_id
1 'polypeptide(L)'
;MKKLIVLVALVLSATAALGNVAERVEGKLINKRLVTAHETYQLTSLVAGAQECASGIFTIVEDTFGGSDTYSLINVDSCFKTVRPIFCPEVYMPVCAANGEEERTYSNTCFMNGSGAKFVHLGECGTLE
;
A
#
# COMPACT_ATOMS: atom_id res chain seq x y z
N MET A 1 5.06 11.97 41.05
CA MET A 1 4.38 10.71 41.40
C MET A 1 2.89 10.96 41.18
N LYS A 2 2.13 10.37 40.26
CA LYS A 2 2.26 9.20 39.38
C LYS A 2 1.68 9.61 38.01
N LYS A 3 2.33 9.18 36.93
CA LYS A 3 1.84 9.30 35.56
C LYS A 3 0.57 8.46 35.43
N LEU A 4 -0.55 9.06 35.05
CA LEU A 4 -1.76 8.32 34.71
C LEU A 4 -1.63 7.92 33.24
N ILE A 5 -1.00 6.77 33.05
CA ILE A 5 -0.94 6.04 31.78
C ILE A 5 -2.35 5.51 31.55
N VAL A 6 -3.07 6.05 30.57
CA VAL A 6 -4.29 5.43 30.08
C VAL A 6 -3.86 4.25 29.20
N LEU A 7 -3.72 3.11 29.86
CA LEU A 7 -3.57 1.79 29.25
C LEU A 7 -4.91 1.42 28.61
N VAL A 8 -5.10 1.74 27.33
CA VAL A 8 -6.09 1.04 26.51
C VAL A 8 -5.38 -0.19 25.95
N ALA A 9 -5.29 -1.24 26.76
CA ALA A 9 -4.93 -2.56 26.30
C ALA A 9 -6.21 -3.39 26.24
N LEU A 10 -6.73 -3.61 25.02
CA LEU A 10 -7.23 -4.88 24.49
C LEU A 10 -8.09 -4.62 23.24
N VAL A 11 -7.49 -4.83 22.07
CA VAL A 11 -7.94 -5.96 21.26
C VAL A 11 -6.68 -6.77 20.99
N LEU A 12 -6.51 -7.88 21.72
CA LEU A 12 -5.78 -9.02 21.16
C LEU A 12 -6.64 -9.50 20.00
N SER A 13 -6.42 -8.97 18.79
CA SER A 13 -6.66 -9.77 17.60
C SER A 13 -5.36 -10.51 17.32
N ALA A 14 -5.05 -11.48 18.19
CA ALA A 14 -4.52 -12.72 17.67
C ALA A 14 -5.65 -13.40 16.88
N THR A 15 -6.05 -12.80 15.76
CA THR A 15 -6.75 -13.55 14.73
C THR A 15 -5.67 -14.32 13.97
N ALA A 16 -5.15 -15.37 14.62
CA ALA A 16 -4.90 -16.60 13.89
C ALA A 16 -6.29 -17.18 13.53
N ALA A 17 -7.05 -16.46 12.71
CA ALA A 17 -8.33 -16.87 12.20
C ALA A 17 -8.08 -17.40 10.80
N LEU A 18 -8.13 -18.73 10.71
CA LEU A 18 -8.08 -19.56 9.52
C LEU A 18 -8.78 -18.89 8.33
N GLY A 19 -7.97 -18.36 7.41
CA GLY A 19 -8.39 -17.81 6.13
C GLY A 19 -7.19 -17.15 5.48
N ASN A 20 -6.92 -17.48 4.22
CA ASN A 20 -5.97 -16.76 3.39
C ASN A 20 -6.54 -15.36 3.13
N VAL A 21 -6.42 -14.45 4.09
CA VAL A 21 -6.94 -13.09 3.97
C VAL A 21 -5.98 -12.32 3.06
N ALA A 22 -6.54 -11.69 2.03
CA ALA A 22 -5.80 -10.78 1.19
C ALA A 22 -5.57 -9.46 1.94
N GLU A 23 -4.31 -9.07 2.05
CA GLU A 23 -3.89 -7.82 2.68
C GLU A 23 -3.48 -6.81 1.61
N ARG A 24 -3.92 -5.57 1.78
CA ARG A 24 -3.56 -4.47 0.90
C ARG A 24 -2.39 -3.71 1.53
N VAL A 25 -1.25 -3.75 0.88
CA VAL A 25 0.02 -3.26 1.42
C VAL A 25 0.60 -2.19 0.51
N GLU A 26 0.85 -1.01 1.06
CA GLU A 26 1.63 0.02 0.39
C GLU A 26 3.13 -0.22 0.62
N GLY A 27 3.90 -0.20 -0.45
CA GLY A 27 5.35 -0.29 -0.30
C GLY A 27 6.12 -0.24 -1.60
N LYS A 28 7.39 -0.62 -1.49
CA LYS A 28 8.35 -0.65 -2.57
C LYS A 28 8.66 -2.10 -2.95
N LEU A 29 8.53 -2.45 -4.23
CA LEU A 29 8.87 -3.77 -4.71
C LEU A 29 10.36 -3.82 -5.11
N ILE A 30 11.16 -4.65 -4.43
CA ILE A 30 12.60 -4.79 -4.66
C ILE A 30 12.96 -6.27 -4.64
N ASN A 31 13.41 -6.83 -5.77
CA ASN A 31 13.90 -8.22 -5.85
C ASN A 31 12.97 -9.25 -5.15
N LYS A 32 11.68 -9.24 -5.49
CA LYS A 32 10.62 -10.07 -4.85
C LYS A 32 10.41 -9.81 -3.36
N ARG A 33 10.75 -8.62 -2.86
CA ARG A 33 10.43 -8.18 -1.51
C ARG A 33 9.55 -6.96 -1.58
N LEU A 34 8.43 -6.97 -0.87
CA LEU A 34 7.62 -5.77 -0.67
C LEU A 34 8.07 -5.12 0.63
N VAL A 35 8.74 -3.98 0.52
CA VAL A 35 9.32 -3.23 1.64
C VAL A 35 8.39 -2.08 2.01
N THR A 36 7.95 -2.04 3.25
CA THR A 36 7.12 -0.95 3.80
C THR A 36 7.91 -0.14 4.84
N ALA A 37 7.26 0.81 5.51
CA ALA A 37 7.87 1.55 6.62
C ALA A 37 8.13 0.68 7.87
N HIS A 38 7.34 -0.38 8.05
CA HIS A 38 7.33 -1.16 9.29
C HIS A 38 7.77 -2.61 9.08
N GLU A 39 7.54 -3.17 7.90
CA GLU A 39 7.71 -4.59 7.64
C GLU A 39 8.29 -4.86 6.24
N THR A 40 8.72 -6.10 6.01
CA THR A 40 9.15 -6.55 4.68
C THR A 40 8.59 -7.93 4.40
N TYR A 41 7.76 -8.04 3.37
CA TYR A 41 7.12 -9.27 2.96
C TYR A 41 7.95 -9.98 1.89
N GLN A 42 8.24 -11.27 2.10
CA GLN A 42 8.96 -12.10 1.15
C GLN A 42 7.97 -12.68 0.14
N LEU A 43 8.13 -12.36 -1.15
CA LEU A 43 7.19 -12.76 -2.19
C LEU A 43 7.67 -14.01 -2.94
N THR A 44 6.85 -15.06 -2.93
CA THR A 44 7.09 -16.29 -3.71
C THR A 44 6.65 -16.11 -5.17
N SER A 45 5.56 -15.37 -5.39
CA SER A 45 4.99 -15.07 -6.70
C SER A 45 4.65 -13.59 -6.90
N LEU A 46 4.63 -13.14 -8.16
CA LEU A 46 4.33 -11.77 -8.58
C LEU A 46 3.37 -11.81 -9.78
N VAL A 47 2.37 -10.91 -9.80
CA VAL A 47 1.58 -10.68 -11.02
C VAL A 47 2.42 -9.99 -12.10
N ALA A 48 2.05 -10.21 -13.36
CA ALA A 48 2.69 -9.57 -14.50
C ALA A 48 2.64 -8.04 -14.38
N GLY A 49 3.75 -7.37 -14.68
CA GLY A 49 3.86 -5.91 -14.62
C GLY A 49 4.10 -5.33 -13.21
N ALA A 50 3.99 -6.10 -12.13
CA ALA A 50 4.21 -5.60 -10.76
C ALA A 50 5.62 -5.00 -10.58
N GLN A 51 6.63 -5.62 -11.21
CA GLN A 51 8.03 -5.20 -11.11
C GLN A 51 8.35 -3.92 -11.89
N GLU A 52 7.42 -3.41 -12.71
CA GLU A 52 7.54 -2.10 -13.36
C GLU A 52 7.19 -0.94 -12.43
N CYS A 53 6.55 -1.24 -11.29
CA CYS A 53 6.21 -0.24 -10.30
C CYS A 53 7.42 0.07 -9.44
N ALA A 54 7.72 1.35 -9.27
CA ALA A 54 8.77 1.76 -8.34
C ALA A 54 8.27 1.57 -6.90
N SER A 55 7.06 2.02 -6.62
CA SER A 55 6.27 1.72 -5.42
C SER A 55 4.81 1.56 -5.80
N GLY A 56 3.96 1.17 -4.87
CA GLY A 56 2.56 0.95 -5.17
C GLY A 56 1.77 0.44 -3.99
N ILE A 57 0.49 0.19 -4.26
CA ILE A 57 -0.40 -0.54 -3.38
C ILE A 57 -0.60 -1.90 -4.02
N PHE A 58 -0.30 -2.94 -3.25
CA PHE A 58 -0.31 -4.31 -3.70
C PHE A 58 -1.23 -5.12 -2.82
N THR A 59 -2.00 -6.01 -3.43
CA THR A 59 -2.73 -7.02 -2.67
C THR A 59 -1.85 -8.27 -2.58
N ILE A 60 -1.52 -8.67 -1.37
CA ILE A 60 -0.75 -9.87 -1.06
C ILE A 60 -1.60 -10.88 -0.28
N VAL A 61 -1.26 -12.16 -0.39
CA VAL A 61 -1.88 -13.25 0.37
C VAL A 61 -0.77 -14.10 0.95
N GLU A 62 -0.90 -14.51 2.21
CA GLU A 62 0.05 -15.44 2.82
C GLU A 62 0.04 -16.77 2.06
N ASP A 63 1.24 -17.26 1.71
CA ASP A 63 1.46 -18.49 0.99
C ASP A 63 1.66 -19.63 1.98
N THR A 64 0.58 -20.37 2.28
CA THR A 64 0.63 -21.52 3.18
C THR A 64 1.44 -22.70 2.62
N PHE A 65 1.88 -22.64 1.35
CA PHE A 65 2.63 -23.70 0.66
C PHE A 65 4.13 -23.36 0.47
N GLY A 66 4.49 -22.07 0.43
CA GLY A 66 5.85 -21.56 0.19
C GLY A 66 6.77 -21.53 1.42
N GLY A 67 6.22 -21.77 2.61
CA GLY A 67 6.89 -21.68 3.92
C GLY A 67 6.21 -20.65 4.81
N SER A 68 6.29 -20.83 6.14
CA SER A 68 5.79 -19.83 7.11
C SER A 68 6.41 -18.46 6.77
N ASP A 69 5.59 -17.41 6.75
CA ASP A 69 6.00 -16.01 6.55
C ASP A 69 6.36 -15.64 5.10
N THR A 70 5.85 -16.39 4.12
CA THR A 70 5.95 -16.04 2.69
C THR A 70 4.61 -15.63 2.11
N TYR A 71 4.62 -14.83 1.05
CA TYR A 71 3.41 -14.22 0.49
C TYR A 71 3.40 -14.30 -1.04
N SER A 72 2.22 -14.36 -1.62
CA SER A 72 1.99 -14.19 -3.06
C SER A 72 1.38 -12.82 -3.32
N LEU A 73 1.95 -12.06 -4.26
CA LEU A 73 1.35 -10.81 -4.73
C LEU A 73 0.33 -11.16 -5.81
N ILE A 74 -0.94 -10.90 -5.52
CA ILE A 74 -2.08 -11.30 -6.36
C ILE A 74 -2.73 -10.14 -7.13
N ASN A 75 -2.46 -8.89 -6.73
CA ASN A 75 -2.90 -7.72 -7.48
C ASN A 75 -1.96 -6.51 -7.32
N VAL A 76 -1.90 -5.67 -8.35
CA VAL A 76 -1.34 -4.31 -8.28
C VAL A 76 -2.51 -3.34 -8.34
N ASP A 77 -2.88 -2.80 -7.19
CA ASP A 77 -4.02 -1.91 -7.11
C ASP A 77 -3.70 -0.49 -7.55
N SER A 78 -2.47 -0.05 -7.29
CA SER A 78 -1.99 1.26 -7.70
C SER A 78 -0.49 1.19 -7.92
N CYS A 79 -0.05 1.68 -9.08
CA CYS A 79 1.35 1.66 -9.49
C CYS A 79 1.90 3.08 -9.48
N PHE A 80 2.87 3.34 -8.61
CA PHE A 80 3.56 4.63 -8.51
C PHE A 80 4.88 4.52 -9.26
N LYS A 81 4.94 5.16 -10.45
CA LYS A 81 6.14 5.21 -11.28
C LYS A 81 6.93 6.47 -10.95
N THR A 82 8.26 6.38 -10.97
CA THR A 82 9.15 7.56 -10.83
C THR A 82 9.18 8.44 -12.07
N VAL A 83 8.59 7.97 -13.18
CA VAL A 83 8.52 8.70 -14.44
C VAL A 83 7.22 9.48 -14.51
N ARG A 84 7.33 10.78 -14.79
CA ARG A 84 6.17 11.65 -15.00
C ARG A 84 5.41 11.20 -16.26
N PRO A 85 4.11 10.89 -16.17
CA PRO A 85 3.31 10.51 -17.33
C PRO A 85 3.20 11.65 -18.34
N ILE A 86 3.26 11.31 -19.65
CA ILE A 86 3.04 12.26 -20.76
C ILE A 86 1.55 12.53 -20.96
N PHE A 87 0.70 11.55 -20.63
CA PHE A 87 -0.75 11.62 -20.74
C PHE A 87 -1.38 10.89 -19.55
N CYS A 88 -2.49 11.42 -19.04
CA CYS A 88 -3.30 10.78 -18.01
C CYS A 88 -4.75 10.63 -18.48
N PRO A 89 -5.38 9.46 -18.28
CA PRO A 89 -6.78 9.27 -18.62
C PRO A 89 -7.69 10.08 -17.69
N GLU A 90 -8.83 10.53 -18.20
CA GLU A 90 -9.88 11.23 -17.44
C GLU A 90 -10.80 10.26 -16.68
N VAL A 91 -10.21 9.27 -16.00
CA VAL A 91 -10.94 8.34 -15.13
C VAL A 91 -10.89 8.87 -13.71
N TYR A 92 -12.03 8.87 -13.02
CA TYR A 92 -12.12 9.29 -11.63
C TYR A 92 -12.04 8.09 -10.68
N MET A 93 -10.88 7.95 -10.04
CA MET A 93 -10.56 6.97 -8.98
C MET A 93 -9.68 7.71 -7.97
N PRO A 94 -10.28 8.50 -7.06
CA PRO A 94 -9.55 9.50 -6.30
C PRO A 94 -8.49 8.89 -5.38
N VAL A 95 -7.42 9.65 -5.17
CA VAL A 95 -6.38 9.36 -4.19
C VAL A 95 -6.00 10.62 -3.42
N CYS A 96 -5.72 10.45 -2.12
CA CYS A 96 -5.16 11.51 -1.30
C CYS A 96 -3.64 11.43 -1.35
N ALA A 97 -3.00 12.57 -1.61
CA ALA A 97 -1.55 12.66 -1.69
C ALA A 97 -1.02 14.01 -1.17
N ALA A 98 0.18 13.99 -0.62
CA ALA A 98 0.83 15.15 -0.03
C ALA A 98 1.99 15.66 -0.89
N ASN A 99 2.14 16.98 -0.97
CA ASN A 99 3.37 17.60 -1.46
C ASN A 99 3.88 18.60 -0.41
N GLY A 100 4.74 18.11 0.49
CA GLY A 100 5.10 18.84 1.71
C GLY A 100 4.08 18.55 2.82
N GLU A 101 3.61 19.61 3.49
CA GLU A 101 2.65 19.51 4.60
C GLU A 101 1.18 19.54 4.15
N GLU A 102 0.92 19.88 2.88
CA GLU A 102 -0.44 19.97 2.35
C GLU A 102 -0.84 18.69 1.62
N GLU A 103 -1.98 18.13 2.04
CA GLU A 103 -2.68 17.04 1.35
C GLU A 103 -3.68 17.58 0.33
N ARG A 104 -3.78 16.90 -0.82
CA ARG A 104 -4.74 17.22 -1.88
C ARG A 104 -5.27 15.94 -2.52
N THR A 105 -6.57 15.94 -2.82
CA THR A 105 -7.21 14.91 -3.65
C THR A 105 -6.77 15.05 -5.11
N TYR A 106 -6.31 13.95 -5.70
CA TYR A 106 -6.05 13.82 -7.12
C TYR A 106 -7.12 12.91 -7.74
N SER A 107 -7.59 13.24 -8.94
CA SER A 107 -8.65 12.47 -9.62
C SER A 107 -8.28 11.02 -9.89
N ASN A 108 -6.98 10.73 -10.04
CA ASN A 108 -6.42 9.39 -10.09
C ASN A 108 -4.91 9.40 -9.81
N THR A 109 -4.34 8.21 -9.66
CA THR A 109 -2.91 7.99 -9.41
C THR A 109 -2.00 8.50 -10.53
N CYS A 110 -2.48 8.59 -11.78
CA CYS A 110 -1.69 9.16 -12.87
C CYS A 110 -1.48 10.66 -12.67
N PHE A 111 -2.53 11.42 -12.38
CA PHE A 111 -2.42 12.85 -12.09
C PHE A 111 -1.58 13.13 -10.84
N MET A 112 -1.69 12.28 -9.82
CA MET A 112 -0.82 12.31 -8.64
C MET A 112 0.66 12.09 -9.00
N ASN A 113 0.98 11.03 -9.75
CA ASN A 113 2.35 10.78 -10.20
C ASN A 113 2.87 11.94 -11.07
N GLY A 114 2.00 12.54 -11.89
CA GLY A 114 2.29 13.70 -12.72
C GLY A 114 2.62 14.98 -11.95
N SER A 115 2.16 15.11 -10.71
CA SER A 115 2.48 16.25 -9.84
C SER A 115 3.73 16.01 -8.97
N GLY A 116 4.18 14.75 -8.84
CA GLY A 116 5.24 14.37 -7.92
C GLY A 116 4.81 14.33 -6.46
N ALA A 117 3.50 14.38 -6.18
CA ALA A 117 2.97 14.20 -4.84
C ALA A 117 3.23 12.78 -4.33
N LYS A 118 3.42 12.65 -3.01
CA LYS A 118 3.57 11.38 -2.33
C LYS A 118 2.19 10.88 -1.93
N PHE A 119 1.88 9.65 -2.33
CA PHE A 119 0.64 9.00 -1.94
C PHE A 119 0.48 8.98 -0.41
N VAL A 120 -0.77 9.11 0.06
CA VAL A 120 -1.14 9.02 1.48
C VAL A 120 -2.16 7.90 1.67
N HIS A 121 -3.31 7.97 1.00
CA HIS A 121 -4.33 6.92 1.05
C HIS A 121 -5.24 6.94 -0.19
N LEU A 122 -6.03 5.87 -0.37
CA LEU A 122 -7.02 5.79 -1.44
C LEU A 122 -8.25 6.64 -1.10
N GLY A 123 -8.99 7.09 -2.11
CA GLY A 123 -10.12 7.97 -1.90
C GLY A 123 -9.72 9.45 -1.82
N GLU A 124 -10.67 10.30 -1.45
CA GLU A 124 -10.43 11.74 -1.35
C GLU A 124 -9.77 12.10 -0.01
N CYS A 125 -8.99 13.18 0.04
CA CYS A 125 -8.50 13.67 1.33
C CYS A 125 -9.65 14.13 2.24
N GLY A 126 -9.47 13.98 3.54
CA GLY A 126 -10.48 14.38 4.54
C GLY A 126 -11.62 13.38 4.72
N THR A 127 -11.63 12.28 3.96
CA THR A 127 -12.44 11.10 4.29
C THR A 127 -11.56 10.12 5.06
N LEU A 128 -11.99 9.70 6.25
CA LEU A 128 -11.33 8.62 6.98
C LEU A 128 -11.79 7.29 6.34
N GLU A 129 -10.88 6.53 5.73
CA GLU A 129 -11.07 5.10 5.45
C GLU A 129 -10.65 4.24 6.65
#